data_AF-A0A0B8NQ71-F1
#
_entry.id   AF-A0A0B8NQ71-F1
#
_cell.length_a   1.000
_cell.length_b   1.000
_cell.length_c   1.000
_cell.angle_alpha   90.00
_cell.angle_beta   90.00
_cell.angle_gamma   90.00
#
_symmetry.space_group_name_H-M   'P 1'
#
loop_
_entity.id
_entity.type
_entity.pdbx_description
1 polymer ?
#
loop_
_entity_poly.entity_id
_entity_poly.type
_entity_poly.pdbx_seq_one_letter_code
_entity_poly.pdbx_strand_id
1 'polypeptide(L)'
;MGGVGIDGHIAFNEPGSSLSSRTRIKTLTEDTRIANSRFFDNDINQVPKYALTIGVATLLDAEEVMILSLGHNKAQALQMAIEGSVNHMWTVTALQMHQKAIIVADEPAQQELKVKTLRYFQELEAENIQDL
;
A
#
# COMPACT_ATOMS: atom_id res chain seq x y z
N MET A 1 -8.48 4.98 -5.90
CA MET A 1 -7.13 4.61 -6.37
C MET A 1 -6.08 5.15 -5.41
N GLY A 2 -5.02 4.39 -5.13
CA GLY A 2 -3.93 4.80 -4.26
C GLY A 2 -2.63 4.04 -4.55
N GLY A 3 -1.60 4.31 -3.75
CA GLY A 3 -0.35 3.55 -3.76
C GLY A 3 -0.09 2.92 -2.39
N VAL A 4 0.95 2.10 -2.32
CA VAL A 4 1.42 1.47 -1.08
C VAL A 4 2.82 1.95 -0.70
N GLY A 5 3.05 2.22 0.58
CA GLY A 5 4.36 2.51 1.17
C GLY A 5 5.30 1.30 1.18
N ILE A 6 6.59 1.53 1.44
CA ILE A 6 7.60 0.44 1.58
C ILE A 6 7.26 -0.45 2.79
N ASP A 7 6.71 0.14 3.84
CA ASP A 7 6.22 -0.47 5.08
C ASP A 7 4.75 -0.93 4.99
N GLY A 8 4.14 -0.88 3.80
CA GLY A 8 2.75 -1.27 3.60
C GLY A 8 1.70 -0.26 4.02
N HIS A 9 2.05 1.01 4.30
CA HIS A 9 1.03 2.01 4.58
C HIS A 9 0.16 2.33 3.35
N ILE A 10 -1.13 2.56 3.56
CA ILE A 10 -2.07 3.12 2.58
C ILE A 10 -2.51 4.53 3.02
N ALA A 11 -2.47 5.50 2.11
CA ALA A 11 -2.50 6.93 2.46
C ALA A 11 -1.44 7.25 3.53
N PHE A 12 -1.73 8.01 4.59
CA PHE A 12 -0.82 8.15 5.74
C PHE A 12 -1.23 7.24 6.91
N ASN A 13 -1.84 6.08 6.65
CA ASN A 13 -2.12 5.09 7.71
C ASN A 13 -0.86 4.27 8.01
N GLU A 14 0.09 4.94 8.68
CA GLU A 14 1.36 4.40 9.17
C GLU A 14 1.18 3.12 10.01
N PRO A 15 2.22 2.27 10.14
CA PRO A 15 2.20 1.08 10.97
C PRO A 15 1.64 1.35 12.38
N GLY A 16 0.79 0.44 12.86
CA GLY A 16 0.05 0.55 14.12
C GLY A 16 -1.26 1.35 14.01
N SER A 17 -1.60 1.91 12.85
CA SER A 17 -2.90 2.56 12.64
C SER A 17 -4.05 1.56 12.74
N SER A 18 -5.11 1.91 13.48
CA SER A 18 -6.31 1.06 13.57
C SER A 18 -6.88 0.75 12.18
N LEU A 19 -7.22 -0.52 11.94
CA LEU A 19 -7.89 -0.97 10.73
C LEU A 19 -9.33 -0.43 10.63
N SER A 20 -9.92 -0.02 11.75
CA SER A 20 -11.24 0.66 11.79
C SER A 20 -11.14 2.19 11.81
N SER A 21 -9.94 2.75 11.55
CA SER A 21 -9.71 4.19 11.66
C SER A 21 -10.52 5.01 10.65
N ARG A 22 -10.89 6.22 11.07
CA ARG A 22 -11.54 7.25 10.25
C ARG A 22 -10.57 8.40 9.93
N THR A 23 -11.04 9.35 9.15
CA THR A 23 -10.28 10.55 8.78
C THR A 23 -9.80 11.28 10.03
N ARG A 24 -8.50 11.55 10.12
CA ARG A 24 -7.86 12.11 11.31
C ARG A 24 -6.54 12.80 10.98
N ILE A 25 -6.04 13.56 11.95
CA ILE A 25 -4.64 13.98 11.96
C ILE A 25 -3.76 12.77 12.26
N LYS A 26 -2.62 12.69 11.56
CA LYS A 26 -1.60 11.67 11.80
C LYS A 26 -0.22 12.31 11.82
N THR A 27 0.56 11.95 12.83
CA THR A 27 1.99 12.28 12.89
C THR A 27 2.73 11.41 11.89
N LEU A 28 3.49 12.05 10.99
CA LEU A 28 4.31 11.35 10.01
C LEU A 28 5.51 10.72 10.71
N THR A 29 5.84 9.48 10.34
CA THR A 29 7.05 8.81 10.85
C THR A 29 8.31 9.50 10.33
N GLU A 30 9.44 9.23 10.98
CA GLU A 30 10.74 9.73 10.51
C GLU A 30 11.05 9.22 9.11
N ASP A 31 10.81 7.93 8.85
CA ASP A 31 10.99 7.30 7.54
C ASP A 31 10.13 7.96 6.45
N THR A 32 8.86 8.24 6.72
CA THR A 32 7.98 8.97 5.80
C THR A 32 8.51 10.39 5.53
N ARG A 33 9.03 11.07 6.55
CA ARG A 33 9.63 12.40 6.39
C ARG A 33 10.93 12.36 5.59
N ILE A 34 11.78 11.35 5.79
CA ILE A 34 13.00 11.12 5.02
C ILE A 34 12.66 10.84 3.55
N ALA A 35 11.70 9.94 3.29
CA ALA A 35 11.28 9.61 1.92
C ALA A 35 10.70 10.82 1.17
N ASN A 36 10.00 11.70 1.88
CA ASN A 36 9.38 12.88 1.29
C ASN A 36 10.32 14.10 1.21
N SER A 37 11.47 14.10 1.91
CA SER A 37 12.41 15.23 1.89
C SER A 37 12.92 15.55 0.49
N ARG A 38 12.94 14.57 -0.43
CA ARG A 38 13.24 14.76 -1.86
C ARG A 38 12.36 15.82 -2.55
N PHE A 39 11.19 16.11 -2.01
CA PHE A 39 10.27 17.15 -2.49
C PHE A 39 10.43 18.50 -1.77
N PHE A 40 11.31 18.57 -0.77
CA PHE A 40 11.56 19.73 0.09
C PHE A 40 13.08 20.01 0.14
N ASP A 41 13.72 20.15 -1.03
CA ASP A 41 15.15 20.44 -1.18
C ASP A 41 16.09 19.46 -0.46
N ASN A 42 15.63 18.22 -0.22
CA ASN A 42 16.31 17.21 0.59
C ASN A 42 16.51 17.63 2.07
N ASP A 43 15.72 18.57 2.57
CA ASP A 43 15.74 19.01 3.97
C ASP A 43 14.54 18.47 4.74
N ILE A 44 14.80 17.54 5.66
CA ILE A 44 13.78 16.93 6.52
C ILE A 44 13.06 17.96 7.40
N ASN A 45 13.71 19.08 7.75
CA ASN A 45 13.13 20.11 8.62
C ASN A 45 12.02 20.90 7.94
N GLN A 46 12.03 20.93 6.61
CA GLN A 46 10.97 21.56 5.80
C GLN A 46 9.77 20.62 5.61
N VAL A 47 9.93 19.32 5.85
CA VAL A 47 8.84 18.34 5.73
C VAL A 47 7.89 18.48 6.93
N PRO A 48 6.57 18.68 6.70
CA PRO A 48 5.58 18.76 7.76
C PRO A 48 5.62 17.57 8.72
N LYS A 49 5.33 17.80 10.00
CA LYS A 49 5.27 16.73 11.02
C LYS A 49 3.93 15.99 11.06
N TYR A 50 2.89 16.60 10.49
CA TYR A 50 1.53 16.10 10.54
C TYR A 50 0.89 16.14 9.16
N ALA A 51 -0.02 15.20 8.92
CA ALA A 51 -0.91 15.21 7.77
C ALA A 51 -2.35 14.93 8.21
N LEU A 52 -3.32 15.42 7.44
CA LEU A 52 -4.68 14.90 7.48
C LEU A 52 -4.76 13.74 6.49
N THR A 53 -5.30 12.60 6.93
CA THR A 53 -5.43 11.40 6.11
C THR A 53 -6.81 10.79 6.29
N ILE A 54 -7.33 10.21 5.21
CA ILE A 54 -8.43 9.25 5.31
C ILE A 54 -8.00 8.06 6.17
N GLY A 55 -8.95 7.48 6.91
CA GLY A 55 -8.68 6.27 7.69
C GLY A 55 -8.79 5.00 6.85
N VAL A 56 -8.33 3.89 7.42
CA VAL A 56 -8.41 2.57 6.77
C VAL A 56 -9.87 2.18 6.51
N ALA A 57 -10.77 2.35 7.49
CA ALA A 57 -12.19 2.06 7.28
C ALA A 57 -12.84 3.03 6.28
N THR A 58 -12.40 4.29 6.24
CA THR A 58 -12.87 5.23 5.22
C THR A 58 -12.50 4.77 3.81
N LEU A 59 -11.32 4.16 3.64
CA LEU A 59 -10.90 3.57 2.37
C LEU A 59 -11.68 2.28 2.06
N LEU A 60 -11.97 1.46 3.07
CA LEU A 60 -12.75 0.23 2.91
C LEU A 60 -14.25 0.47 2.68
N ASP A 61 -14.76 1.68 2.92
CA ASP A 61 -16.14 2.07 2.59
C ASP A 61 -16.31 2.40 1.09
N ALA A 62 -15.23 2.47 0.32
CA ALA A 62 -15.32 2.68 -1.13
C ALA A 62 -15.98 1.48 -1.81
N GLU A 63 -16.65 1.69 -2.95
CA GLU A 63 -17.21 0.56 -3.70
C GLU A 63 -16.10 -0.34 -4.27
N GLU A 64 -15.01 0.28 -4.72
CA GLU A 64 -13.87 -0.40 -5.32
C GLU A 64 -12.56 0.31 -4.93
N VAL A 65 -11.54 -0.48 -4.63
CA VAL A 65 -10.22 0.02 -4.25
C VAL A 65 -9.16 -0.56 -5.18
N MET A 66 -8.42 0.32 -5.84
CA MET A 66 -7.27 -0.02 -6.67
C MET A 66 -5.97 0.53 -6.06
N ILE A 67 -4.95 -0.31 -5.89
CA ILE A 67 -3.62 0.05 -5.41
C ILE A 67 -2.55 -0.21 -6.47
N LEU A 68 -1.65 0.76 -6.65
CA LEU A 68 -0.46 0.63 -7.49
C LEU A 68 0.76 0.27 -6.62
N SER A 69 1.48 -0.80 -6.99
CA SER A 69 2.70 -1.27 -6.33
C SER A 69 3.84 -1.40 -7.34
N LEU A 70 4.71 -0.39 -7.41
CA LEU A 70 5.76 -0.30 -8.42
C LEU A 70 7.15 -0.28 -7.78
N GLY A 71 8.07 -1.08 -8.33
CA GLY A 71 9.47 -1.14 -7.95
C GLY A 71 9.78 -2.18 -6.86
N HIS A 72 11.04 -2.63 -6.85
CA HIS A 72 11.53 -3.64 -5.90
C HIS A 72 11.38 -3.22 -4.43
N ASN A 73 11.42 -1.92 -4.13
CA ASN A 73 11.21 -1.42 -2.77
C ASN A 73 9.79 -1.66 -2.24
N LYS A 74 8.84 -2.10 -3.08
CA LYS A 74 7.48 -2.47 -2.67
C LYS A 74 7.27 -3.97 -2.54
N ALA A 75 8.28 -4.80 -2.84
CA ALA A 75 8.10 -6.25 -2.92
C ALA A 75 7.64 -6.87 -1.59
N GLN A 76 8.23 -6.44 -0.47
CA GLN A 76 7.81 -6.91 0.84
C GLN A 76 6.38 -6.46 1.19
N ALA A 77 6.02 -5.20 0.89
CA ALA A 77 4.67 -4.70 1.12
C ALA A 77 3.63 -5.47 0.29
N LEU A 78 3.95 -5.80 -0.97
CA LEU A 78 3.09 -6.60 -1.84
C LEU A 78 2.94 -8.03 -1.31
N GLN A 79 4.05 -8.66 -0.89
CA GLN A 79 4.01 -9.97 -0.25
C GLN A 79 3.10 -9.99 0.98
N MET A 80 3.23 -8.99 1.86
CA MET A 80 2.38 -8.89 3.03
C MET A 80 0.92 -8.67 2.66
N ALA A 81 0.63 -7.83 1.67
CA ALA A 81 -0.74 -7.58 1.20
C ALA A 81 -1.43 -8.85 0.67
N ILE A 82 -0.71 -9.71 -0.04
CA ILE A 82 -1.28 -10.88 -0.74
C ILE A 82 -1.18 -12.17 0.11
N GLU A 83 -0.01 -12.44 0.70
CA GLU A 83 0.29 -13.71 1.37
C GLU A 83 0.34 -13.60 2.90
N GLY A 84 0.42 -12.38 3.43
CA GLY A 84 0.42 -12.10 4.86
C GLY A 84 -0.98 -12.16 5.48
N SER A 85 -1.04 -12.26 6.81
CA SER A 85 -2.30 -12.14 7.55
C SER A 85 -2.69 -10.68 7.78
N VAL A 86 -3.99 -10.40 7.85
CA VAL A 86 -4.53 -9.07 8.21
C VAL A 86 -3.92 -8.60 9.53
N ASN A 87 -3.24 -7.45 9.51
CA ASN A 87 -2.63 -6.86 10.69
C ASN A 87 -2.44 -5.34 10.54
N HIS A 88 -2.34 -4.62 11.66
CA HIS A 88 -2.20 -3.16 11.65
C HIS A 88 -0.78 -2.64 11.41
N MET A 89 0.23 -3.52 11.35
CA MET A 89 1.60 -3.12 11.01
C MET A 89 1.75 -2.91 9.50
N TRP A 90 1.00 -3.69 8.71
CA TRP A 90 0.92 -3.59 7.25
C TRP A 90 -0.51 -3.22 6.87
N THR A 91 -0.87 -1.93 6.93
CA THR A 91 -2.28 -1.51 6.76
C THR A 91 -2.86 -1.84 5.40
N VAL A 92 -2.04 -2.04 4.36
CA VAL A 92 -2.43 -2.60 3.06
C VAL A 92 -3.10 -3.98 3.16
N THR A 93 -2.78 -4.78 4.19
CA THR A 93 -3.44 -6.10 4.41
C THR A 93 -4.94 -5.97 4.67
N ALA A 94 -5.43 -4.77 5.02
CA ALA A 94 -6.85 -4.50 5.18
C ALA A 94 -7.65 -4.73 3.88
N LEU A 95 -7.01 -4.67 2.71
CA LEU A 95 -7.64 -4.93 1.41
C LEU A 95 -8.19 -6.36 1.31
N GLN A 96 -7.65 -7.32 2.07
CA GLN A 96 -8.18 -8.69 2.12
C GLN A 96 -9.61 -8.75 2.68
N MET A 97 -10.04 -7.71 3.40
CA MET A 97 -11.40 -7.58 3.94
C MET A 97 -12.35 -6.81 2.99
N HIS A 98 -11.83 -6.26 1.89
CA HIS A 98 -12.61 -5.47 0.95
C HIS A 98 -13.29 -6.36 -0.10
N GLN A 99 -14.54 -6.05 -0.45
CA GLN A 99 -15.30 -6.88 -1.40
C GLN A 99 -14.79 -6.77 -2.85
N LYS A 100 -14.20 -5.62 -3.22
CA LYS A 100 -13.65 -5.36 -4.56
C LYS A 100 -12.31 -4.65 -4.46
N ALA A 101 -11.22 -5.40 -4.31
CA ALA A 101 -9.87 -4.85 -4.25
C ALA A 101 -9.03 -5.33 -5.45
N ILE A 102 -8.32 -4.41 -6.08
CA ILE A 102 -7.40 -4.67 -7.18
C ILE A 102 -6.03 -4.12 -6.81
N ILE A 103 -4.99 -4.92 -7.03
CA ILE A 103 -3.60 -4.48 -6.93
C ILE A 103 -2.95 -4.63 -8.30
N VAL A 104 -2.44 -3.53 -8.84
CA VAL A 104 -1.66 -3.52 -10.09
C VAL A 104 -0.19 -3.39 -9.70
N ALA A 105 0.63 -4.35 -10.12
CA ALA A 105 2.04 -4.42 -9.75
C ALA A 105 2.95 -4.67 -10.95
N ASP A 106 4.14 -4.07 -10.94
CA ASP A 106 5.20 -4.37 -11.90
C ASP A 106 6.01 -5.61 -11.50
N GLU A 107 6.81 -6.14 -12.43
CA GLU A 107 7.64 -7.33 -12.19
C GLU A 107 8.64 -7.15 -11.02
N PRO A 108 9.32 -6.00 -10.85
CA PRO A 108 10.17 -5.77 -9.68
C PRO A 108 9.43 -5.82 -8.33
N ALA A 109 8.17 -5.39 -8.25
CA ALA A 109 7.41 -5.49 -7.00
C ALA A 109 6.97 -6.93 -6.67
N GLN A 110 7.06 -7.88 -7.60
CA GLN A 110 6.58 -9.26 -7.41
C GLN A 110 7.64 -10.20 -6.80
N GLN A 111 8.87 -9.73 -6.59
CA GLN A 111 10.05 -10.58 -6.30
C GLN A 111 9.98 -11.35 -4.97
N GLU A 112 9.17 -10.90 -4.01
CA GLU A 112 8.99 -11.57 -2.71
C GLU A 112 7.79 -12.52 -2.69
N LEU A 113 7.01 -12.60 -3.78
CA LEU A 113 5.87 -13.52 -3.87
C LEU A 113 6.33 -14.95 -4.15
N LYS A 114 5.58 -15.94 -3.65
CA LYS A 114 5.80 -17.33 -4.04
C LYS A 114 5.47 -17.50 -5.52
N VAL A 115 6.27 -18.33 -6.21
CA VAL A 115 6.05 -18.68 -7.63
C VAL A 115 4.63 -19.16 -7.90
N LYS A 116 4.04 -19.95 -6.98
CA LYS A 116 2.65 -20.44 -7.12
C LYS A 116 1.61 -19.32 -7.05
N THR A 117 1.86 -18.28 -6.26
CA THR A 117 0.98 -17.11 -6.11
C THR A 117 1.00 -16.30 -7.39
N LEU A 118 2.19 -16.05 -7.94
CA LEU A 118 2.35 -15.33 -9.19
C LEU A 118 1.68 -16.06 -10.36
N ARG A 119 1.91 -17.36 -10.50
CA ARG A 119 1.27 -18.19 -11.55
C ARG A 119 -0.24 -18.13 -11.48
N TYR A 120 -0.81 -18.23 -10.28
CA TYR A 120 -2.26 -18.15 -10.09
C TYR A 120 -2.87 -16.86 -10.66
N PHE A 121 -2.29 -15.70 -10.33
CA PHE A 121 -2.82 -14.41 -10.83
C PHE A 121 -2.51 -14.17 -12.31
N GLN A 122 -1.36 -14.65 -12.81
CA GLN A 122 -1.03 -14.57 -14.24
C GLN A 122 -2.01 -15.36 -15.10
N GLU A 123 -2.37 -16.58 -14.67
CA GLU A 123 -3.35 -17.41 -15.36
C GLU A 123 -4.76 -16.79 -15.28
N LEU A 124 -5.12 -16.21 -14.14
CA LEU A 124 -6.42 -15.56 -13.93
C LEU A 124 -6.61 -14.32 -14.82
N GLU A 125 -5.57 -13.50 -14.94
CA GLU A 125 -5.63 -12.20 -15.63
C GLU A 125 -5.12 -12.26 -17.07
N ALA A 126 -4.80 -13.45 -17.59
CA ALA A 126 -4.16 -13.62 -18.89
C ALA A 126 -4.89 -12.88 -20.02
N GLU A 127 -6.22 -12.98 -20.11
CA GLU A 127 -7.03 -12.29 -21.12
C GLU A 127 -7.10 -10.77 -20.90
N ASN A 128 -7.00 -10.31 -19.66
CA ASN A 128 -7.11 -8.89 -19.30
C ASN A 128 -5.79 -8.13 -19.52
N ILE A 129 -4.67 -8.83 -19.60
CA ILE A 129 -3.32 -8.26 -19.79
C ILE A 129 -2.68 -8.62 -21.14
N GLN A 130 -3.36 -9.41 -21.97
CA GLN A 130 -2.80 -9.95 -23.22
C GLN A 130 -2.41 -8.87 -24.25
N ASP A 131 -3.07 -7.72 -24.20
CA ASP A 131 -2.93 -6.62 -25.17
C ASP A 131 -2.12 -5.42 -24.63
N LEU A 132 -1.41 -5.59 -23.51
CA LEU A 132 -0.51 -4.59 -22.91
C LEU A 132 0.96 -4.80 -23.32
#